data_AF-A0A6B2JEJ3-F1
#
_entry.id   AF-A0A6B2JEJ3-F1
#
_cell.length_a   1.000
_cell.length_b   1.000
_cell.length_c   1.000
_cell.angle_alpha   90.00
_cell.angle_beta   90.00
_cell.angle_gamma   90.00
#
_symmetry.space_group_name_H-M   'P 1'
#
loop_
_entity.id
_entity.type
_entity.pdbx_description
1 polymer ?
#
loop_
_entity_poly.entity_id
_entity_poly.type
_entity_poly.pdbx_seq_one_letter_code
_entity_poly.pdbx_strand_id
1 'polypeptide(L)'
;AYAKAFPQEAAEFTRRMKGEMPSDFDAKANEFIAKLQANPAKIASRKASQNAIEAFGPLLPEFLGGSADLAPSNLTLWSGSKPINEDAAGNYIHYGVREFGMTAIANGIALHGGFLPYTSTFLMFVEYARNAVRMAALMKQRQVMVYTHDS
;
A
#
# COMPACT_ATOMS: atom_id res chain seq x y z
N ALA A 1 -31.58 0.88 -0.21
CA ALA A 1 -31.65 2.33 0.09
C ALA A 1 -30.33 3.03 -0.23
N TYR A 2 -29.19 2.66 0.38
CA TYR A 2 -27.88 3.32 0.16
C TYR A 2 -27.42 3.37 -1.31
N ALA A 3 -27.37 2.22 -2.00
CA ALA A 3 -26.90 2.16 -3.40
C ALA A 3 -27.73 2.99 -4.40
N LYS A 4 -28.98 3.34 -4.06
CA LYS A 4 -29.81 4.23 -4.87
C LYS A 4 -29.42 5.71 -4.67
N ALA A 5 -29.00 6.06 -3.46
CA ALA A 5 -28.57 7.42 -3.11
C ALA A 5 -27.09 7.67 -3.47
N PHE A 6 -26.23 6.65 -3.37
CA PHE A 6 -24.78 6.72 -3.55
C PHE A 6 -24.31 5.59 -4.49
N PRO A 7 -24.66 5.64 -5.79
CA PRO A 7 -24.38 4.55 -6.72
C PRO A 7 -22.88 4.34 -6.95
N GLN A 8 -22.08 5.41 -6.95
CA GLN A 8 -20.64 5.34 -7.18
C GLN A 8 -19.92 4.72 -5.97
N GLU A 9 -20.24 5.20 -4.78
CA GLU A 9 -19.65 4.74 -3.53
C GLU A 9 -20.08 3.30 -3.21
N ALA A 10 -21.32 2.92 -3.52
CA ALA A 10 -21.78 1.55 -3.37
C ALA A 10 -21.05 0.57 -4.32
N ALA A 11 -20.78 1.01 -5.56
CA ALA A 11 -19.98 0.23 -6.51
C ALA A 11 -18.53 0.08 -6.02
N GLU A 12 -17.90 1.19 -5.59
CA GLU A 12 -16.54 1.17 -5.05
C GLU A 12 -16.42 0.32 -3.78
N PHE A 13 -17.36 0.46 -2.85
CA PHE A 13 -17.40 -0.38 -1.66
C PHE A 13 -17.49 -1.85 -2.03
N THR A 14 -18.39 -2.22 -2.95
CA THR A 14 -18.55 -3.61 -3.40
C THR A 14 -17.27 -4.15 -4.04
N ARG A 15 -16.64 -3.38 -4.95
CA ARG A 15 -15.37 -3.76 -5.60
C ARG A 15 -14.27 -4.01 -4.57
N ARG A 16 -14.08 -3.06 -3.65
CA ARG A 16 -13.04 -3.12 -2.61
C ARG A 16 -13.26 -4.27 -1.65
N MET A 17 -14.50 -4.53 -1.23
CA MET A 17 -14.83 -5.64 -0.34
C MET A 17 -14.59 -7.01 -0.99
N LYS A 18 -14.70 -7.10 -2.32
CA LYS A 18 -14.33 -8.31 -3.08
C LYS A 18 -12.83 -8.41 -3.37
N GLY A 19 -12.04 -7.37 -3.10
CA GLY A 19 -10.63 -7.31 -3.43
C GLY A 19 -10.33 -7.21 -4.93
N GLU A 20 -11.34 -6.88 -5.74
CA GLU A 20 -11.22 -6.71 -7.20
C GLU A 20 -10.43 -5.43 -7.53
N MET A 21 -9.59 -5.48 -8.56
CA MET A 21 -8.88 -4.30 -9.05
C MET A 21 -9.82 -3.41 -9.87
N PRO A 22 -9.56 -2.09 -9.98
CA PRO A 22 -10.19 -1.25 -10.98
C PRO A 22 -9.98 -1.85 -12.39
N SER A 23 -11.00 -1.78 -13.25
CA SER A 23 -10.98 -2.45 -14.56
C SER A 23 -9.90 -1.92 -15.51
N ASP A 24 -9.48 -0.66 -15.35
CA ASP A 24 -8.47 0.00 -16.15
C ASP A 24 -7.06 -0.02 -15.49
N PHE A 25 -6.92 -0.65 -14.32
CA PHE A 25 -5.66 -0.67 -13.58
C PHE A 25 -4.52 -1.32 -14.39
N ASP A 26 -4.77 -2.48 -14.99
CA ASP A 26 -3.76 -3.21 -15.75
C ASP A 26 -3.24 -2.41 -16.96
N ALA A 27 -4.15 -1.83 -17.74
CA ALA A 27 -3.81 -0.97 -18.87
C ALA A 27 -2.96 0.23 -18.44
N LYS A 28 -3.38 0.95 -17.39
CA LYS A 28 -2.65 2.12 -16.87
C LYS A 28 -1.30 1.76 -16.26
N ALA A 29 -1.21 0.62 -15.57
CA ALA A 29 0.06 0.13 -15.01
C ALA A 29 1.05 -0.24 -16.12
N ASN A 30 0.58 -0.93 -17.18
CA ASN A 30 1.41 -1.28 -18.33
C ASN A 30 1.86 -0.05 -19.12
N GLU A 31 0.98 0.95 -19.30
CA GLU A 31 1.36 2.25 -19.89
C GLU A 31 2.46 2.95 -19.06
N PHE A 32 2.30 2.99 -17.74
CA PHE A 32 3.31 3.56 -16.84
C PHE A 32 4.65 2.84 -16.95
N ILE A 33 4.66 1.50 -16.96
CA ILE A 33 5.87 0.68 -17.12
C ILE A 33 6.55 0.96 -18.46
N ALA A 34 5.78 0.96 -19.56
CA ALA A 34 6.31 1.25 -20.90
C ALA A 34 6.92 2.66 -20.98
N LYS A 35 6.28 3.65 -20.34
CA LYS A 35 6.80 5.01 -20.23
C LYS A 35 8.14 5.06 -19.49
N LEU A 36 8.30 4.32 -18.38
CA LEU A 36 9.57 4.24 -17.65
C LEU A 36 10.66 3.61 -18.52
N GLN A 37 10.35 2.54 -19.24
CA GLN A 37 11.30 1.88 -20.15
C GLN A 37 11.76 2.80 -21.29
N ALA A 38 10.85 3.63 -21.83
CA ALA A 38 11.15 4.60 -22.87
C ALA A 38 11.91 5.85 -22.36
N ASN A 39 11.90 6.10 -21.05
CA ASN A 39 12.53 7.27 -20.43
C ASN A 39 13.46 6.85 -19.28
N PRO A 40 14.65 6.30 -19.58
CA PRO A 40 15.56 5.78 -18.57
C PRO A 40 15.97 6.86 -17.56
N ALA A 41 15.95 6.49 -16.28
CA ALA A 41 16.38 7.37 -15.19
C ALA A 41 17.27 6.58 -14.21
N LYS A 42 18.40 7.18 -13.82
CA LYS A 42 19.29 6.60 -12.80
C LYS A 42 18.83 7.05 -11.41
N ILE A 43 17.92 6.28 -10.82
CA ILE A 43 17.38 6.52 -9.48
C ILE A 43 17.50 5.26 -8.63
N ALA A 44 17.53 5.42 -7.30
CA ALA A 44 17.45 4.27 -6.39
C ALA A 44 16.08 3.59 -6.50
N SER A 45 16.03 2.27 -6.33
CA SER A 45 14.78 1.49 -6.36
C SER A 45 13.76 1.94 -5.32
N ARG A 46 14.20 2.43 -4.14
CA ARG A 46 13.31 3.08 -3.15
C ARG A 46 12.57 4.30 -3.72
N LYS A 47 13.24 5.10 -4.57
CA LYS A 47 12.63 6.26 -5.22
C LYS A 47 11.72 5.82 -6.37
N ALA A 48 12.10 4.77 -7.10
CA ALA A 48 11.23 4.15 -8.09
C ALA A 48 9.96 3.57 -7.46
N SER A 49 10.06 2.95 -6.26
CA SER A 49 8.93 2.49 -5.45
C SER A 49 7.98 3.66 -5.11
N GLN A 50 8.50 4.78 -4.62
CA GLN A 50 7.69 5.99 -4.38
C GLN A 50 6.99 6.48 -5.65
N ASN A 51 7.69 6.50 -6.79
CA ASN A 51 7.09 6.90 -8.07
C ASN A 51 5.95 5.96 -8.49
N ALA A 52 6.03 4.66 -8.17
CA ALA A 52 4.94 3.72 -8.39
C ALA A 52 3.77 3.95 -7.43
N ILE A 53 4.04 4.24 -6.14
CA ILE A 53 2.99 4.61 -5.18
C ILE A 53 2.27 5.88 -5.65
N GLU A 54 2.99 6.88 -6.15
CA GLU A 54 2.43 8.10 -6.72
C GLU A 54 1.56 7.82 -7.96
N ALA A 55 2.00 6.94 -8.85
CA ALA A 55 1.24 6.58 -10.05
C ALA A 55 -0.03 5.74 -9.72
N PHE A 56 0.05 4.85 -8.73
CA PHE A 56 -1.04 3.92 -8.40
C PHE A 56 -1.99 4.44 -7.33
N GLY A 57 -1.57 5.37 -6.48
CA GLY A 57 -2.40 5.97 -5.42
C GLY A 57 -3.74 6.51 -5.92
N PRO A 58 -3.77 7.30 -7.02
CA PRO A 58 -5.02 7.77 -7.63
C PRO A 58 -5.92 6.67 -8.20
N LEU A 59 -5.37 5.50 -8.51
CA LEU A 59 -6.11 4.37 -9.06
C LEU A 59 -6.62 3.41 -7.97
N LEU A 60 -5.96 3.39 -6.81
CA LEU A 60 -6.20 2.44 -5.73
C LEU A 60 -6.66 3.16 -4.45
N PRO A 61 -7.92 3.64 -4.39
CA PRO A 61 -8.48 4.23 -3.18
C PRO A 61 -8.52 3.26 -1.99
N GLU A 62 -8.36 1.96 -2.22
CA GLU A 62 -8.19 0.93 -1.20
C GLU A 62 -6.80 0.92 -0.53
N PHE A 63 -5.83 1.71 -0.98
CA PHE A 63 -4.55 1.79 -0.27
C PHE A 63 -4.74 2.23 1.18
N LEU A 64 -4.15 1.45 2.09
CA LEU A 64 -4.00 1.82 3.49
C LEU A 64 -2.61 1.37 3.93
N GLY A 65 -1.62 2.24 3.76
CA GLY A 65 -0.24 1.87 4.01
C GLY A 65 0.47 2.72 5.03
N GLY A 66 1.74 2.44 5.24
CA GLY A 66 2.53 3.15 6.23
C GLY A 66 3.94 2.62 6.38
N SER A 67 4.69 3.28 7.27
CA SER A 67 6.06 2.93 7.60
C SER A 67 6.28 2.92 9.11
N ALA A 68 7.17 2.04 9.56
CA ALA A 68 7.62 1.98 10.94
C ALA A 68 8.61 3.11 11.24
N ASP A 69 8.11 4.35 11.34
CA ASP A 69 8.88 5.58 11.61
C ASP A 69 9.97 5.94 10.59
N LEU A 70 9.92 5.33 9.40
CA LEU A 70 10.95 5.48 8.36
C LEU A 70 10.38 6.08 7.07
N ALA A 71 9.24 6.79 7.11
CA ALA A 71 8.59 7.37 5.94
C ALA A 71 9.52 8.18 5.01
N PRO A 72 10.35 9.14 5.50
CA PRO A 72 11.25 9.90 4.63
C PRO A 72 12.40 9.06 4.06
N SER A 73 12.74 7.93 4.70
CA SER A 73 13.84 7.06 4.28
C SER A 73 13.37 5.95 3.32
N ASN A 74 12.20 5.37 3.59
CA ASN A 74 11.57 4.34 2.77
C ASN A 74 10.83 4.91 1.57
N LEU A 75 10.45 6.19 1.63
CA LEU A 75 9.70 6.91 0.59
C LEU A 75 8.30 6.33 0.35
N THR A 76 7.55 6.15 1.43
CA THR A 76 6.19 5.57 1.41
C THR A 76 5.07 6.60 1.29
N LEU A 77 5.36 7.89 1.46
CA LEU A 77 4.39 8.97 1.26
C LEU A 77 4.35 9.39 -0.21
N TRP A 78 3.15 9.63 -0.71
CA TRP A 78 2.83 10.18 -2.03
C TRP A 78 1.93 11.42 -1.87
N SER A 79 1.71 12.17 -2.96
CA SER A 79 1.01 13.47 -2.90
C SER A 79 -0.39 13.44 -2.28
N GLY A 80 -1.11 12.31 -2.38
CA GLY A 80 -2.43 12.09 -1.79
C GLY A 80 -2.44 11.30 -0.48
N SER A 81 -1.29 11.13 0.18
CA SER A 81 -1.21 10.49 1.49
C SER A 81 -1.85 11.36 2.58
N LYS A 82 -2.75 10.78 3.38
CA LYS A 82 -3.42 11.43 4.52
C LYS A 82 -3.33 10.55 5.76
N PRO A 83 -2.65 10.97 6.84
CA PRO A 83 -2.52 10.17 8.05
C PRO A 83 -3.85 9.95 8.77
N ILE A 84 -4.16 8.72 9.18
CA ILE A 84 -5.43 8.39 9.86
C ILE A 84 -5.54 8.95 11.27
N ASN A 85 -4.42 9.36 11.88
CA ASN A 85 -4.40 10.08 13.15
C ASN A 85 -4.70 11.59 13.01
N GLU A 86 -4.80 12.09 11.77
CA GLU A 86 -5.18 13.47 11.46
C GLU A 86 -6.57 13.53 10.81
N ASP A 87 -6.84 12.60 9.88
CA ASP A 87 -8.13 12.43 9.21
C ASP A 87 -8.49 10.93 9.17
N ALA A 88 -9.53 10.52 9.89
CA ALA A 88 -9.95 9.12 9.97
C ALA A 88 -10.36 8.50 8.62
N ALA A 89 -10.66 9.33 7.60
CA ALA A 89 -10.91 8.89 6.23
C ALA A 89 -9.61 8.79 5.40
N GLY A 90 -8.44 8.97 6.02
CA GLY A 90 -7.13 8.90 5.40
C GLY A 90 -6.71 7.49 4.95
N ASN A 91 -5.52 7.41 4.38
CA ASN A 91 -4.97 6.23 3.71
C ASN A 91 -3.52 5.91 4.15
N TYR A 92 -3.04 6.58 5.19
CA TYR A 92 -1.68 6.44 5.69
C TYR A 92 -1.62 6.22 7.21
N ILE A 93 -0.71 5.36 7.67
CA ILE A 93 -0.53 5.02 9.09
C ILE A 93 0.91 5.31 9.50
N HIS A 94 1.07 6.16 10.52
CA HIS A 94 2.33 6.28 11.26
C HIS A 94 2.39 5.18 12.33
N TYR A 95 3.05 4.07 12.02
CA TYR A 95 3.13 2.92 12.92
C TYR A 95 4.05 3.16 14.13
N GLY A 96 4.97 4.12 14.05
CA GLY A 96 6.13 4.25 14.95
C GLY A 96 7.10 3.07 14.79
N VAL A 97 8.10 2.96 15.65
CA VAL A 97 9.15 1.91 15.58
C VAL A 97 8.60 0.57 16.07
N ARG A 98 7.77 -0.09 15.25
CA ARG A 98 6.94 -1.26 15.63
C ARG A 98 6.76 -2.24 14.48
N GLU A 99 7.84 -2.80 13.94
CA GLU A 99 7.82 -3.62 12.72
C GLU A 99 6.91 -4.84 12.82
N PHE A 100 7.00 -5.58 13.93
CA PHE A 100 6.17 -6.76 14.14
C PHE A 100 4.69 -6.40 14.25
N GLY A 101 4.38 -5.41 15.10
CA GLY A 101 3.03 -4.89 15.27
C GLY A 101 2.44 -4.37 13.96
N MET A 102 3.18 -3.54 13.22
CA MET A 102 2.81 -3.04 11.89
C MET A 102 2.43 -4.18 10.95
N THR A 103 3.27 -5.20 10.85
CA THR A 103 3.07 -6.31 9.90
C THR A 103 1.87 -7.17 10.30
N ALA A 104 1.70 -7.46 11.59
CA ALA A 104 0.54 -8.20 12.09
C ALA A 104 -0.77 -7.41 11.96
N ILE A 105 -0.74 -6.09 12.19
CA ILE A 105 -1.89 -5.20 11.98
C ILE A 105 -2.28 -5.20 10.50
N ALA A 106 -1.32 -5.10 9.58
CA ALA A 106 -1.59 -5.14 8.16
C ALA A 106 -2.17 -6.49 7.68
N ASN A 107 -1.78 -7.62 8.32
CA ASN A 107 -2.48 -8.89 8.10
C ASN A 107 -3.97 -8.79 8.49
N GLY A 108 -4.27 -8.15 9.63
CA GLY A 108 -5.65 -7.90 10.06
C GLY A 108 -6.42 -7.00 9.10
N ILE A 109 -5.78 -5.95 8.56
CA ILE A 109 -6.36 -5.06 7.55
C ILE A 109 -6.71 -5.86 6.28
N ALA A 110 -5.80 -6.72 5.81
CA ALA A 110 -6.05 -7.57 4.64
C ALA A 110 -7.21 -8.55 4.89
N LEU A 111 -7.24 -9.19 6.06
CA LEU A 111 -8.30 -10.15 6.45
C LEU A 111 -9.68 -9.50 6.57
N HIS A 112 -9.75 -8.24 7.00
CA HIS A 112 -11.01 -7.51 7.11
C HIS A 112 -11.67 -7.28 5.74
N GLY A 113 -10.86 -7.08 4.69
CA GLY A 113 -11.34 -6.68 3.37
C GLY A 113 -11.59 -5.17 3.23
N GLY A 114 -11.72 -4.71 1.99
CA GLY A 114 -11.93 -3.30 1.67
C GLY A 114 -10.65 -2.46 1.48
N PHE A 115 -9.49 -3.01 1.84
CA PHE A 115 -8.19 -2.32 1.75
C PHE A 115 -7.10 -3.21 1.13
N LEU A 116 -6.07 -2.56 0.58
CA LEU A 116 -4.82 -3.16 0.12
C LEU A 116 -3.69 -2.55 0.96
N PRO A 117 -3.23 -3.27 2.01
CA PRO A 117 -2.21 -2.73 2.90
C PRO A 117 -0.82 -2.80 2.27
N TYR A 118 -0.04 -1.73 2.50
CA TYR A 118 1.40 -1.76 2.30
C TYR A 118 2.15 -1.33 3.57
N THR A 119 3.21 -2.05 3.92
CA THR A 119 4.00 -1.80 5.14
C THR A 119 5.46 -1.64 4.80
N SER A 120 6.20 -0.84 5.56
CA SER A 120 7.57 -0.52 5.21
C SER A 120 8.52 -0.35 6.40
N THR A 121 9.75 -0.82 6.21
CA THR A 121 10.90 -0.58 7.10
C THR A 121 12.22 -0.82 6.31
N PHE A 122 13.38 -0.75 6.97
CA PHE A 122 14.63 -1.25 6.38
C PHE A 122 14.64 -2.78 6.31
N LEU A 123 15.31 -3.34 5.29
CA LEU A 123 15.31 -4.79 5.07
C LEU A 123 15.79 -5.58 6.30
N MET A 124 16.82 -5.09 7.00
CA MET A 124 17.33 -5.73 8.22
C MET A 124 16.23 -5.97 9.27
N PHE A 125 15.30 -5.03 9.43
CA PHE A 125 14.26 -5.12 10.47
C PHE A 125 13.08 -6.03 10.09
N VAL A 126 13.12 -6.69 8.91
CA VAL A 126 12.22 -7.81 8.63
C VAL A 126 12.38 -8.93 9.66
N GLU A 127 13.55 -9.07 10.29
CA GLU A 127 13.78 -10.03 11.37
C GLU A 127 12.85 -9.79 12.56
N TYR A 128 12.60 -8.53 12.93
CA TYR A 128 11.66 -8.17 14.00
C TYR A 128 10.24 -8.62 13.66
N ALA A 129 9.84 -8.54 12.39
CA ALA A 129 8.50 -8.87 11.92
C ALA A 129 8.35 -10.28 11.35
N ARG A 130 9.40 -11.12 11.41
CA ARG A 130 9.54 -12.30 10.55
C ARG A 130 8.37 -13.27 10.65
N ASN A 131 7.82 -13.45 11.85
CA ASN A 131 6.70 -14.35 12.06
C ASN A 131 5.38 -13.77 11.51
N ALA A 132 5.13 -12.47 11.62
CA ALA A 132 3.97 -11.84 10.97
C ALA A 132 4.05 -11.93 9.44
N VAL A 133 5.25 -11.77 8.86
CA VAL A 133 5.49 -11.98 7.42
C VAL A 133 5.12 -13.42 7.03
N ARG A 134 5.58 -14.40 7.81
CA ARG A 134 5.22 -15.81 7.60
C ARG A 134 3.71 -16.05 7.68
N MET A 135 3.03 -15.40 8.62
CA MET A 135 1.58 -15.52 8.77
C MET A 135 0.82 -14.94 7.58
N ALA A 136 1.27 -13.82 7.00
CA ALA A 136 0.69 -13.26 5.78
C ALA A 136 0.69 -14.29 4.64
N ALA A 137 1.83 -14.95 4.43
CA ALA A 137 2.00 -16.00 3.43
C ALA A 137 1.14 -17.23 3.72
N LEU A 138 1.13 -17.71 4.97
CA LEU A 138 0.35 -18.88 5.39
C LEU A 138 -1.16 -18.66 5.18
N MET A 139 -1.65 -17.47 5.53
CA MET A 139 -3.06 -17.09 5.39
C MET A 139 -3.43 -16.66 3.96
N LYS A 140 -2.47 -16.65 3.03
CA LYS A 140 -2.65 -16.20 1.64
C LYS A 140 -3.19 -14.77 1.53
N GLN A 141 -2.72 -13.87 2.39
CA GLN A 141 -3.20 -12.50 2.44
C GLN A 141 -2.44 -11.60 1.48
N ARG A 142 -3.16 -10.67 0.84
CA ARG A 142 -2.58 -9.66 -0.05
C ARG A 142 -2.08 -8.48 0.77
N GLN A 143 -0.76 -8.38 0.89
CA GLN A 143 -0.05 -7.27 1.53
C GLN A 143 1.24 -6.99 0.75
N VAL A 144 1.54 -5.72 0.51
CA VAL A 144 2.83 -5.32 -0.10
C VAL A 144 3.81 -4.93 1.00
N MET A 145 4.93 -5.63 1.09
CA MET A 145 5.98 -5.35 2.08
C MET A 145 7.15 -4.63 1.39
N VAL A 146 7.28 -3.33 1.63
CA VAL A 146 8.32 -2.49 1.04
C VAL A 146 9.55 -2.48 1.96
N TYR A 147 10.57 -3.25 1.60
CA TYR A 147 11.84 -3.25 2.32
C TYR A 147 12.89 -2.49 1.51
N THR A 148 13.47 -1.46 2.13
CA THR A 148 14.51 -0.61 1.50
C THR A 148 15.86 -0.81 2.20
N HIS A 149 16.93 -0.23 1.66
CA HIS A 149 18.30 -0.39 2.20
C HIS A 149 18.67 -1.87 2.26
N ASP A 150 18.69 -2.48 1.08
CA ASP A 150 18.75 -3.92 0.86
C ASP A 150 20.17 -4.51 0.90
N SER A 151 21.20 -3.67 0.82
CA SER A 151 22.61 -4.04 0.90
C SER A 151 23.46 -2.96 1.55
#